data_AF-A0A9D9U8D4-F1
#
_entry.id   AF-A0A9D9U8D4-F1
#
_cell.length_a   1.000
_cell.length_b   1.000
_cell.length_c   1.000
_cell.angle_alpha   90.00
_cell.angle_beta   90.00
_cell.angle_gamma   90.00
#
_symmetry.space_group_name_H-M   'P 1'
#
loop_
_entity.id
_entity.type
_entity.pdbx_description
1 polymer ?
#
loop_
_entity_poly.entity_id
_entity_poly.type
_entity_poly.pdbx_seq_one_letter_code
_entity_poly.pdbx_strand_id
1 'polypeptide(L)'
;VATDSARSGLESYISFLALLSISLGVLNLFPIPVLDGGHLVYYLIEMIKGSPVSERAQMLGYQVGLVILVGVMLLAFYNDINRLAAN
;
A
#
# COMPACT_ATOMS: atom_id res chain seq x y z
N VAL A 1 -19.51 34.61 6.03
CA VAL A 1 -20.31 33.50 5.45
C VAL A 1 -19.63 32.84 4.24
N ALA A 2 -19.50 33.49 3.06
CA ALA A 2 -18.84 32.86 1.91
C ALA A 2 -17.35 32.52 2.15
N THR A 3 -16.61 33.40 2.84
CA THR A 3 -15.19 33.19 3.18
C THR A 3 -14.99 32.10 4.25
N ASP A 4 -15.91 31.97 5.20
CA ASP A 4 -15.84 30.94 6.25
C ASP A 4 -16.19 29.56 5.70
N SER A 5 -17.19 29.46 4.81
CA SER A 5 -17.50 28.23 4.06
C SER A 5 -16.35 27.81 3.15
N ALA A 6 -15.67 28.76 2.48
CA ALA A 6 -14.51 28.47 1.67
C ALA A 6 -13.30 28.00 2.50
N ARG A 7 -13.03 28.60 3.66
CA ARG A 7 -11.99 28.16 4.59
C ARG A 7 -12.28 26.78 5.18
N SER A 8 -13.52 26.55 5.61
CA SER A 8 -13.99 25.25 6.10
C SER A 8 -13.83 24.16 5.03
N GLY A 9 -14.18 24.44 3.78
CA GLY A 9 -13.99 23.50 2.67
C GLY A 9 -12.52 23.19 2.41
N LEU A 10 -11.64 24.19 2.48
CA LEU A 10 -10.20 24.02 2.24
C LEU A 10 -9.50 23.25 3.37
N GLU A 11 -9.86 23.53 4.63
CA GLU A 11 -9.36 22.79 5.80
C GLU A 11 -9.80 21.32 5.76
N SER A 12 -11.07 21.07 5.43
CA SER A 12 -11.61 19.71 5.32
C SER A 12 -10.96 18.93 4.16
N TYR A 13 -10.69 19.60 3.03
CA TYR A 13 -9.97 19.02 1.90
C TYR A 13 -8.53 18.63 2.25
N ILE A 14 -7.77 19.52 2.90
CA ILE A 14 -6.40 19.21 3.34
C ILE A 14 -6.40 18.05 4.34
N SER A 15 -7.36 18.04 5.27
CA SER A 15 -7.49 16.96 6.25
C SER A 15 -7.80 15.61 5.59
N PHE A 16 -8.67 15.60 4.58
CA PHE A 16 -8.95 14.41 3.78
C PHE A 16 -7.70 13.92 3.03
N LEU A 17 -6.96 14.84 2.37
CA LEU A 17 -5.71 14.49 1.70
C LEU A 17 -4.66 13.93 2.67
N ALA A 18 -4.55 14.50 3.86
CA ALA A 18 -3.64 14.01 4.89
C ALA A 18 -4.01 12.57 5.31
N LEU A 19 -5.29 12.31 5.56
CA LEU A 19 -5.78 10.97 5.91
C LEU A 19 -5.57 9.96 4.78
N LEU A 20 -5.84 10.35 3.54
CA LEU A 20 -5.62 9.52 2.36
C LEU A 20 -4.13 9.19 2.20
N SER A 21 -3.26 10.20 2.33
CA SER A 21 -1.80 10.04 2.27
C SER A 21 -1.27 9.10 3.35
N ILE A 22 -1.71 9.26 4.61
CA ILE A 22 -1.34 8.37 5.72
C ILE A 22 -1.82 6.94 5.43
N SER A 23 -3.05 6.79 4.93
CA SER A 23 -3.61 5.47 4.60
C SER A 23 -2.79 4.77 3.53
N LEU A 24 -2.44 5.47 2.45
CA LEU A 24 -1.57 4.92 1.40
C LEU A 24 -0.16 4.62 1.90
N GLY A 25 0.40 5.49 2.75
CA GLY A 25 1.70 5.25 3.39
C GLY A 25 1.69 3.97 4.23
N VAL A 26 0.67 3.77 5.07
CA VAL A 26 0.52 2.55 5.89
C VAL A 26 0.35 1.31 5.02
N LEU A 27 -0.47 1.38 3.96
CA LEU A 27 -0.66 0.27 3.01
C LEU A 27 0.64 -0.10 2.29
N ASN A 28 1.40 0.89 1.82
CA ASN A 28 2.68 0.66 1.12
C ASN A 28 3.79 0.13 2.04
N LEU A 29 3.70 0.37 3.36
CA LEU A 29 4.64 -0.18 4.34
C LEU A 29 4.37 -1.65 4.70
N PHE A 30 3.31 -2.27 4.17
CA PHE A 30 3.11 -3.70 4.38
C PHE A 30 4.25 -4.53 3.79
N PRO A 31 4.59 -5.67 4.42
CA PRO A 31 5.71 -6.52 4.04
C PRO A 31 5.38 -7.38 2.79
N ILE A 32 4.97 -6.73 1.70
CA ILE A 32 4.68 -7.35 0.41
C ILE A 32 5.86 -7.01 -0.51
N PRO A 33 6.55 -7.99 -1.13
CA PRO A 33 7.78 -7.75 -1.90
C PRO A 33 7.67 -6.71 -3.04
N VAL A 34 6.46 -6.48 -3.56
CA VAL A 34 6.17 -5.51 -4.64
C VAL A 34 5.92 -4.09 -4.09
N LEU A 35 5.64 -3.95 -2.80
CA LEU A 35 5.42 -2.68 -2.12
C LEU A 35 6.72 -2.16 -1.48
N ASP A 36 6.76 -0.85 -1.19
CA ASP A 36 7.90 -0.18 -0.55
C ASP A 36 8.30 -0.84 0.78
N GLY A 37 7.33 -1.38 1.54
CA GLY A 37 7.55 -2.13 2.78
C GLY A 37 8.26 -3.47 2.58
N GLY A 38 8.16 -4.08 1.40
CA GLY A 38 8.92 -5.27 1.04
C GLY A 38 10.43 -5.00 0.99
N HIS A 39 10.82 -3.83 0.48
CA HIS A 39 12.20 -3.38 0.51
C HIS A 39 12.70 -3.13 1.93
N LEU A 40 11.86 -2.52 2.77
CA LEU A 40 12.19 -2.30 4.18
C LEU A 40 12.51 -3.63 4.89
N VAL A 41 11.76 -4.69 4.61
CA VAL A 41 12.04 -6.03 5.13
C VAL A 41 13.39 -6.54 4.65
N TYR A 42 13.73 -6.38 3.36
CA TYR A 42 15.06 -6.77 2.87
C TYR A 42 16.17 -5.99 3.57
N TYR A 43 16.02 -4.68 3.76
CA TYR A 43 17.01 -3.88 4.48
C TYR A 43 17.16 -4.26 5.95
N LEU A 44 16.05 -4.60 6.63
CA LEU A 44 16.10 -5.12 7.99
C LEU A 44 16.84 -6.46 8.05
N ILE A 45 16.61 -7.34 7.07
CA ILE A 45 17.33 -8.61 6.95
C ILE A 45 18.82 -8.35 6.67
N GLU A 46 19.17 -7.41 5.79
CA GLU A 46 20.56 -7.04 5.51
C GLU A 46 21.26 -6.46 6.73
N MET A 47 20.57 -5.65 7.53
CA MET A 47 21.11 -5.09 8.77
C MET A 47 21.44 -6.18 9.79
N ILE A 48 20.60 -7.21 9.90
CA ILE A 48 20.84 -8.36 10.81
C ILE A 48 21.91 -9.31 10.23
N LYS A 49 21.86 -9.57 8.92
CA LYS A 49 22.73 -10.53 8.22
C LYS A 49 24.12 -9.95 7.91
N GLY A 50 24.28 -8.63 7.95
CA GLY A 50 25.52 -7.90 7.64
C GLY A 50 25.96 -7.99 6.18
N SER A 51 25.14 -8.54 5.29
CA SER A 51 25.45 -8.74 3.87
C SER A 51 24.20 -8.56 3.01
N PRO A 52 24.35 -8.08 1.76
CA PRO A 52 23.21 -7.83 0.87
C PRO A 52 22.41 -9.11 0.59
N VAL A 53 21.10 -8.99 0.40
CA VAL A 53 20.23 -10.08 -0.08
C VAL A 53 20.58 -10.36 -1.54
N SER A 54 20.80 -11.63 -1.89
CA SER A 54 21.18 -12.00 -3.24
C SER A 54 20.09 -11.63 -4.25
N GLU A 55 20.51 -11.17 -5.44
CA GLU A 55 19.57 -10.77 -6.51
C GLU A 55 18.57 -11.88 -6.87
N ARG A 56 19.01 -13.16 -6.82
CA ARG A 56 18.13 -14.31 -7.04
C ARG A 56 17.00 -14.41 -6.01
N ALA A 57 17.31 -14.14 -4.74
CA ALA A 57 16.30 -14.16 -3.68
C ALA A 57 15.33 -12.98 -3.81
N GLN A 58 15.83 -11.80 -4.20
CA GLN A 58 14.96 -10.64 -4.46
C GLN A 58 14.03 -10.90 -5.65
N MET A 59 14.54 -11.42 -6.78
CA MET A 59 13.70 -11.76 -7.94
C MET A 59 12.63 -12.79 -7.63
N LEU A 60 12.97 -13.85 -6.88
CA LEU A 60 11.98 -14.83 -6.42
C LEU A 60 10.93 -14.18 -5.51
N GLY A 61 11.37 -13.34 -4.58
CA GLY A 61 10.48 -12.58 -3.71
C GLY A 61 9.52 -11.69 -4.49
N TYR A 62 10.00 -10.97 -5.50
CA TYR A 62 9.15 -10.16 -6.40
C TYR A 62 8.14 -11.00 -7.16
N GLN A 63 8.56 -12.11 -7.77
CA GLN A 63 7.66 -12.97 -8.54
C GLN A 63 6.55 -13.53 -7.67
N VAL A 64 6.90 -14.03 -6.48
CA VAL A 64 5.93 -14.52 -5.48
C VAL A 64 5.02 -13.39 -5.00
N GLY A 65 5.60 -12.23 -4.66
CA GLY A 65 4.86 -11.06 -4.22
C GLY A 65 3.86 -10.56 -5.26
N LEU A 66 4.23 -10.57 -6.54
CA LEU A 66 3.36 -10.17 -7.63
C LEU A 66 2.17 -11.12 -7.81
N VAL A 67 2.42 -12.43 -7.75
CA VAL A 67 1.34 -13.43 -7.85
C VAL A 67 0.37 -13.29 -6.69
N ILE A 68 0.87 -13.11 -5.47
CA ILE A 68 0.03 -12.88 -4.28
C ILE A 68 -0.77 -11.58 -4.42
N LEU A 69 -0.12 -10.49 -4.81
CA LEU A 69 -0.76 -9.18 -4.97
C LEU A 69 -1.90 -9.25 -5.98
N VAL A 70 -1.64 -9.79 -7.17
CA VAL A 70 -2.65 -9.96 -8.21
C VAL A 70 -3.78 -10.87 -7.73
N GLY A 71 -3.46 -11.97 -7.03
CA GLY A 71 -4.46 -12.86 -6.45
C GLY A 71 -5.39 -12.14 -5.47
N VAL A 72 -4.83 -11.36 -4.55
CA VAL A 72 -5.60 -10.55 -3.58
C VAL A 72 -6.43 -9.48 -4.30
N MET A 73 -5.86 -8.79 -5.29
CA MET A 73 -6.60 -7.80 -6.09
C MET A 73 -7.80 -8.41 -6.79
N LEU A 74 -7.65 -9.60 -7.39
CA LEU A 74 -8.75 -10.31 -8.04
C LEU A 74 -9.84 -10.71 -7.05
N LEU A 75 -9.47 -11.21 -5.87
CA LEU A 75 -10.43 -11.55 -4.81
C LEU A 75 -11.18 -10.31 -4.30
N ALA A 76 -10.46 -9.22 -4.05
CA ALA A 76 -11.05 -7.96 -3.62
C ALA A 76 -12.02 -7.41 -4.68
N PHE A 77 -11.60 -7.41 -5.94
CA PHE A 77 -12.42 -6.97 -7.06
C PHE A 77 -13.70 -7.82 -7.23
N TYR A 78 -13.58 -9.15 -7.13
CA TYR A 78 -14.72 -10.05 -7.15
C TYR A 78 -15.70 -9.76 -5.99
N ASN A 79 -15.17 -9.56 -4.79
CA ASN A 79 -15.98 -9.20 -3.62
C ASN A 79 -16.67 -7.84 -3.77
N ASP A 80 -15.98 -6.84 -4.34
CA ASP A 80 -16.54 -5.53 -4.61
C ASP A 80 -17.68 -5.60 -5.63
N ILE A 81 -17.52 -6.36 -6.72
CA ILE A 81 -18.58 -6.59 -7.71
C ILE A 81 -19.77 -7.29 -7.07
N ASN A 82 -19.54 -8.37 -6.33
CA ASN A 82 -20.62 -9.10 -5.68
C ASN A 82 -21.38 -8.24 -4.68
N ARG A 83 -20.67 -7.41 -3.90
CA ARG A 83 -21.30 -6.46 -2.97
C ARG A 83 -22.15 -5.42 -3.70
N LEU A 84 -21.73 -4.98 -4.87
CA LEU A 84 -22.48 -4.05 -5.71
C LEU A 84 -23.66 -4.70 -6.44
N ALA A 85 -23.58 -5.99 -6.76
CA ALA A 85 -24.64 -6.74 -7.43
C ALA A 85 -25.68 -7.34 -6.47
N ALA A 86 -25.31 -7.56 -5.21
CA ALA A 86 -26.17 -8.12 -4.16
C ALA A 86 -26.94 -7.06 -3.34
N ASN A 87 -26.61 -5.77 -3.50
CA ASN A 87 -27.36 -4.62 -2.97
C ASN A 87 -28.07 -3.88 -4.10
#